data_AF-A0A2A2RMJ0-F1
#
_entry.id   AF-A0A2A2RMJ0-F1
#
_cell.length_a   1.000
_cell.length_b   1.000
_cell.length_c   1.000
_cell.angle_alpha   90.00
_cell.angle_beta   90.00
_cell.angle_gamma   90.00
#
_symmetry.space_group_name_H-M   'P 1'
#
loop_
_entity.id
_entity.type
_entity.pdbx_description
1 polymer ?
#
loop_
_entity_poly.entity_id
_entity_poly.type
_entity_poly.pdbx_seq_one_letter_code
_entity_poly.pdbx_strand_id
1 'polypeptide(L)'
;MLFFKRILNFTQETTPLPDLRQAARHAVGLTFPFKAILSLSPHDADGKLIAGQINGQDWAGRLTNLSATGGSIQLSAASAATRGEPCYLKLSLHRYSLELPGTVAHFRGYPQQAHCGFSFNFPDFKAQKAYLQLLEPVAIGASLNAAPTKPIKHEATELRSTVFHGHASTILTIWRQPSSNQIHGFDLRMNTCGVRWNEGMPSFDIYGVTQPPTPLGKKSVPPPPIFSKLSDAQEEEVRWLFCLAIPNMGKGVPAEVRSFFSKLIA
;
A
#
# COMPACT_ATOMS: atom_id res chain seq x y z
N MET A 1 12.25 -10.72 8.57
CA MET A 1 12.76 -9.34 8.76
C MET A 1 11.56 -8.40 8.76
N LEU A 2 11.54 -7.36 9.60
CA LEU A 2 10.43 -6.39 9.65
C LEU A 2 10.84 -5.10 8.90
N PHE A 3 9.90 -4.51 8.19
CA PHE A 3 10.08 -3.22 7.51
C PHE A 3 9.92 -2.05 8.46
N PHE A 4 9.00 -2.17 9.42
CA PHE A 4 8.69 -1.16 10.42
C PHE A 4 8.82 -1.78 11.80
N LYS A 5 9.66 -1.23 12.67
CA LYS A 5 9.86 -1.77 14.02
C LYS A 5 8.96 -1.09 15.03
N ARG A 6 8.52 0.15 14.75
CA ARG A 6 7.88 1.04 15.73
C ARG A 6 6.47 1.43 15.31
N ILE A 7 6.27 1.91 14.08
CA ILE A 7 4.98 2.52 13.69
C ILE A 7 3.92 1.53 13.18
N LEU A 8 4.32 0.36 12.68
CA LEU A 8 3.43 -0.72 12.23
C LEU A 8 3.74 -2.04 12.95
N ASN A 9 3.89 -1.96 14.27
CA ASN A 9 4.25 -3.09 15.11
C ASN A 9 3.01 -3.92 15.51
N PHE A 10 2.34 -4.54 14.52
CA PHE A 10 1.14 -5.35 14.77
C PHE A 10 1.38 -6.44 15.83
N THR A 11 0.41 -6.63 16.72
CA THR A 11 0.40 -7.71 17.72
C THR A 11 -0.60 -8.79 17.30
N GLN A 12 -0.46 -10.02 17.80
CA GLN A 12 -1.41 -11.10 17.49
C GLN A 12 -2.83 -10.73 17.88
N GLU A 13 -2.99 -10.03 19.01
CA GLU A 13 -4.29 -9.58 19.54
C GLU A 13 -4.96 -8.50 18.68
N THR A 14 -4.15 -7.67 17.99
CA THR A 14 -4.64 -6.55 17.16
C THR A 14 -4.72 -6.89 15.68
N THR A 15 -4.26 -8.07 15.27
CA THR A 15 -4.33 -8.54 13.90
C THR A 15 -5.62 -9.34 13.73
N PRO A 16 -6.68 -8.79 13.12
CA PRO A 16 -7.90 -9.56 12.88
C PRO A 16 -7.54 -10.79 12.04
N LEU A 17 -8.00 -11.97 12.47
CA LEU A 17 -7.98 -13.17 11.64
C LEU A 17 -8.76 -12.82 10.36
N PRO A 18 -8.10 -12.75 9.19
CA PRO A 18 -8.80 -12.30 8.00
C PRO A 18 -9.88 -13.31 7.66
N ASP A 19 -11.12 -12.86 7.48
CA ASP A 19 -12.10 -13.65 6.75
C ASP A 19 -11.56 -13.83 5.32
N LEU A 20 -11.15 -15.06 5.01
CA LEU A 20 -10.51 -15.46 3.75
C LEU A 20 -11.33 -15.06 2.52
N ARG A 21 -12.64 -14.81 2.68
CA ARG A 21 -13.55 -14.46 1.58
C ARG A 21 -13.80 -12.96 1.40
N GLN A 22 -13.40 -12.09 2.34
CA GLN A 22 -13.75 -10.66 2.33
C GLN A 22 -12.57 -9.69 2.48
N ALA A 23 -11.32 -10.17 2.52
CA ALA A 23 -10.16 -9.30 2.60
C ALA A 23 -10.12 -8.31 1.42
N ALA A 24 -10.14 -7.00 1.72
CA ALA A 24 -10.10 -5.95 0.72
C ALA A 24 -8.87 -6.10 -0.18
N ARG A 25 -9.08 -6.00 -1.49
CA ARG A 25 -8.00 -6.04 -2.49
C ARG A 25 -7.59 -4.62 -2.84
N HIS A 26 -6.33 -4.31 -2.62
CA HIS A 26 -5.73 -3.02 -2.90
C HIS A 26 -4.92 -3.11 -4.19
N ALA A 27 -5.19 -2.22 -5.14
CA ALA A 27 -4.43 -2.15 -6.37
C ALA A 27 -2.98 -1.74 -6.08
N VAL A 28 -2.02 -2.42 -6.70
CA VAL A 28 -0.60 -2.06 -6.57
C VAL A 28 -0.26 -1.05 -7.67
N GLY A 29 0.41 0.04 -7.27
CA GLY A 29 0.86 1.09 -8.17
C GLY A 29 1.92 0.60 -9.16
N LEU A 30 1.91 1.17 -10.37
CA LEU A 30 2.86 0.81 -11.43
C LEU A 30 4.31 1.12 -11.07
N THR A 31 4.54 2.11 -10.21
CA THR A 31 5.85 2.55 -9.75
C THR A 31 6.17 2.05 -8.34
N PHE A 32 5.40 1.08 -7.82
CA PHE A 32 5.69 0.49 -6.52
C PHE A 32 7.07 -0.18 -6.55
N PRO A 33 7.98 0.13 -5.62
CA PRO A 33 9.41 -0.13 -5.82
C PRO A 33 9.84 -1.59 -5.58
N PHE A 34 8.95 -2.45 -5.12
CA PHE A 34 9.26 -3.86 -4.87
C PHE A 34 9.33 -4.66 -6.17
N LYS A 35 10.44 -5.37 -6.36
CA LYS A 35 10.55 -6.42 -7.37
C LYS A 35 9.81 -7.65 -6.89
N ALA A 36 8.93 -8.18 -7.72
CA ALA A 36 8.15 -9.38 -7.42
C ALA A 36 8.55 -10.53 -8.35
N ILE A 37 8.82 -11.68 -7.73
CA ILE A 37 9.04 -12.96 -8.41
C ILE A 37 8.03 -13.95 -7.82
N LEU A 38 7.35 -14.69 -8.69
CA LEU A 38 6.55 -15.83 -8.28
C LEU A 38 7.26 -17.11 -8.71
N SER A 39 7.64 -17.93 -7.73
CA SER A 39 8.15 -19.27 -7.96
C SER A 39 6.97 -20.21 -8.13
N LEU A 40 6.86 -20.84 -9.30
CA LEU A 40 5.78 -21.76 -9.68
C LEU A 40 6.33 -23.18 -9.83
N SER A 41 5.49 -24.20 -9.66
CA SER A 41 5.89 -25.56 -10.00
C SER A 41 6.34 -25.65 -11.47
N PRO A 42 7.42 -26.37 -11.78
CA PRO A 42 7.95 -26.45 -13.14
C PRO A 42 7.02 -27.27 -14.04
N HIS A 43 6.77 -26.76 -15.24
CA HIS A 43 5.96 -27.40 -16.27
C HIS A 43 6.76 -27.62 -17.54
N ASP A 44 6.46 -28.69 -18.27
CA ASP A 44 6.99 -28.95 -19.60
C ASP A 44 6.32 -28.08 -20.69
N ALA A 45 6.75 -28.24 -21.94
CA ALA A 45 6.24 -27.47 -23.08
C ALA A 45 4.74 -27.69 -23.35
N ASP A 46 4.18 -28.81 -22.87
CA ASP A 46 2.77 -29.17 -23.00
C ASP A 46 1.95 -28.69 -21.77
N GLY A 47 2.59 -28.01 -20.81
CA GLY A 47 1.95 -27.53 -19.60
C GLY A 47 1.67 -28.62 -18.57
N LYS A 48 2.41 -29.73 -18.59
CA LYS A 48 2.33 -30.77 -17.55
C LYS A 48 3.44 -30.59 -16.52
N LEU A 49 3.13 -30.90 -15.26
CA LEU A 49 4.11 -30.84 -14.17
C LEU A 49 5.31 -31.76 -14.45
N ILE A 50 6.52 -31.20 -14.30
CA ILE A 50 7.76 -31.96 -14.41
C ILE A 50 7.99 -32.71 -13.10
N ALA A 51 7.71 -34.01 -13.11
CA ALA A 51 7.92 -34.88 -11.96
C ALA A 51 9.40 -34.90 -11.52
N GLY A 52 9.65 -34.77 -10.22
CA GLY A 52 10.98 -34.87 -9.62
C GLY A 52 11.79 -33.57 -9.56
N GLN A 53 11.33 -32.46 -10.15
CA GLN A 53 11.91 -31.15 -9.88
C GLN A 53 11.29 -30.54 -8.61
N ILE A 54 12.11 -30.44 -7.57
CA ILE A 54 11.71 -29.94 -6.24
C ILE A 54 11.76 -28.40 -6.18
N ASN A 55 12.60 -27.78 -7.02
CA ASN A 55 12.77 -26.34 -7.04
C ASN A 55 11.79 -25.70 -8.02
N GLY A 56 11.00 -24.75 -7.53
CA GLY A 56 10.10 -23.96 -8.38
C GLY A 56 10.86 -23.14 -9.42
N GLN A 57 10.20 -22.87 -10.55
CA GLN A 57 10.68 -21.99 -11.58
C GLN A 57 10.30 -20.54 -11.25
N ASP A 58 11.30 -19.66 -11.20
CA ASP A 58 11.11 -18.26 -10.83
C ASP A 58 10.66 -17.42 -12.03
N TRP A 59 9.53 -16.73 -11.87
CA TRP A 59 8.98 -15.82 -12.86
C TRP A 59 8.93 -14.40 -12.32
N ALA A 60 9.72 -13.50 -12.91
CA ALA A 60 9.58 -12.08 -12.63
C ALA A 60 8.22 -11.57 -13.11
N GLY A 61 7.58 -10.73 -12.32
CA GLY A 61 6.25 -10.23 -12.61
C GLY A 61 5.93 -8.89 -11.98
N ARG A 62 4.77 -8.35 -12.37
CA ARG A 62 4.23 -7.11 -11.82
C ARG A 62 3.03 -7.43 -10.95
N LEU A 63 3.11 -7.08 -9.66
CA LEU A 63 1.95 -7.17 -8.78
C LEU A 63 0.83 -6.25 -9.30
N THR A 64 -0.39 -6.76 -9.31
CA THR A 64 -1.58 -6.03 -9.79
C THR A 64 -2.48 -5.64 -8.63
N ASN A 65 -2.62 -6.52 -7.64
CA ASN A 65 -3.28 -6.24 -6.37
C ASN A 65 -2.74 -7.14 -5.26
N LEU A 66 -2.93 -6.68 -4.02
CA LEU A 66 -2.62 -7.40 -2.78
C LEU A 66 -3.80 -7.27 -1.81
N SER A 67 -3.92 -8.22 -0.90
CA SER A 67 -4.91 -8.29 0.18
C SER A 67 -4.29 -8.97 1.41
N ALA A 68 -4.96 -8.98 2.55
CA ALA A 68 -4.41 -9.60 3.76
C ALA A 68 -4.04 -11.10 3.60
N THR A 69 -4.63 -11.79 2.62
CA THR A 69 -4.53 -13.26 2.46
C THR A 69 -3.97 -13.70 1.12
N GLY A 70 -3.64 -12.78 0.21
CA GLY A 70 -3.19 -13.14 -1.13
C GLY A 70 -3.09 -11.95 -2.06
N GLY A 71 -2.92 -12.22 -3.35
CA GLY A 71 -2.80 -11.19 -4.36
C GLY A 71 -2.86 -11.74 -5.77
N SER A 72 -2.52 -10.88 -6.73
CA SER A 72 -2.45 -11.24 -8.14
C SER A 72 -1.23 -10.60 -8.78
N ILE A 73 -0.53 -11.38 -9.60
CA ILE A 73 0.67 -10.97 -10.32
C ILE A 73 0.47 -11.23 -11.82
N GLN A 74 0.94 -10.28 -12.62
CA GLN A 74 1.05 -10.41 -14.07
C GLN A 74 2.45 -10.96 -14.40
N LEU A 75 2.49 -12.03 -15.18
CA LEU A 75 3.70 -12.76 -15.58
C LEU A 75 3.85 -12.78 -17.10
N SER A 76 5.00 -13.28 -17.56
CA SER A 76 5.22 -13.60 -18.98
C SER A 76 4.24 -14.67 -19.49
N ALA A 77 3.88 -14.61 -20.79
CA ALA A 77 3.04 -15.61 -21.44
C ALA A 77 3.65 -17.04 -21.40
N ALA A 78 4.97 -17.15 -21.22
CA ALA A 78 5.65 -18.44 -21.11
C ALA A 78 5.45 -19.14 -19.74
N SER A 79 4.93 -18.42 -18.74
CA SER A 79 4.61 -19.03 -17.44
C SER A 79 3.42 -19.98 -17.56
N ALA A 80 3.40 -21.00 -16.69
CA ALA A 80 2.29 -21.94 -16.56
C ALA A 80 2.13 -22.31 -15.08
N ALA A 81 0.88 -22.49 -14.66
CA ALA A 81 0.53 -23.02 -13.35
C ALA A 81 -0.88 -23.59 -13.35
N THR A 82 -1.11 -24.55 -12.46
CA THR A 82 -2.42 -25.11 -12.19
C THR A 82 -2.95 -24.62 -10.84
N ARG A 83 -4.26 -24.42 -10.75
CA ARG A 83 -4.91 -24.09 -9.48
C ARG A 83 -4.63 -25.19 -8.44
N GLY A 84 -4.27 -24.78 -7.23
CA GLY A 84 -3.97 -25.68 -6.12
C GLY A 84 -2.48 -26.01 -5.99
N GLU A 85 -1.65 -25.64 -6.97
CA GLU A 85 -0.21 -25.87 -6.87
C GLU A 85 0.47 -24.96 -5.84
N PRO A 86 1.53 -25.46 -5.16
CA PRO A 86 2.32 -24.63 -4.29
C PRO A 86 3.06 -23.55 -5.09
N CYS A 87 3.17 -22.36 -4.53
CA CYS A 87 3.95 -21.27 -5.09
C CYS A 87 4.65 -20.47 -3.98
N TYR A 88 5.70 -19.73 -4.34
CA TYR A 88 6.39 -18.83 -3.42
C TYR A 88 6.46 -17.43 -3.99
N LEU A 89 5.90 -16.44 -3.28
CA LEU A 89 6.07 -15.04 -3.64
C LEU A 89 7.34 -14.51 -3.00
N LYS A 90 8.28 -14.06 -3.82
CA LYS A 90 9.51 -13.39 -3.40
C LYS A 90 9.39 -11.89 -3.71
N LEU A 91 9.41 -11.06 -2.68
CA LEU A 91 9.39 -9.60 -2.77
C LEU A 91 10.74 -9.05 -2.32
N SER A 92 11.35 -8.18 -3.12
CA SER A 92 12.62 -7.56 -2.77
C SER A 92 12.67 -6.06 -3.05
N LEU A 93 13.34 -5.33 -2.16
CA LEU A 93 13.63 -3.91 -2.27
C LEU A 93 14.94 -3.61 -1.53
N HIS A 94 15.99 -3.23 -2.28
CA HIS A 94 17.35 -3.03 -1.73
C HIS A 94 17.81 -4.26 -0.93
N ARG A 95 18.18 -4.08 0.35
CA ARG A 95 18.57 -5.15 1.27
C ARG A 95 17.38 -5.96 1.83
N TYR A 96 16.16 -5.53 1.55
CA TYR A 96 14.96 -6.18 2.06
C TYR A 96 14.51 -7.28 1.12
N SER A 97 14.30 -8.48 1.66
CA SER A 97 13.70 -9.61 0.97
C SER A 97 12.67 -10.28 1.87
N LEU A 98 11.54 -10.66 1.30
CA LEU A 98 10.46 -11.41 1.93
C LEU A 98 10.03 -12.52 0.99
N GLU A 99 10.06 -13.76 1.49
CA GLU A 99 9.58 -14.93 0.78
C GLU A 99 8.38 -15.51 1.53
N LEU A 100 7.28 -15.70 0.81
CA LEU A 100 6.01 -16.13 1.37
C LEU A 100 5.50 -17.36 0.63
N PRO A 101 5.36 -18.51 1.31
CA PRO A 101 4.71 -19.67 0.72
C PRO A 101 3.23 -19.40 0.50
N GLY A 102 2.68 -20.03 -0.52
CA GLY A 102 1.28 -19.89 -0.90
C GLY A 102 0.84 -20.99 -1.86
N THR A 103 -0.37 -20.79 -2.37
CA THR A 103 -1.01 -21.70 -3.32
C THR A 103 -1.58 -20.89 -4.48
N VAL A 104 -1.47 -21.42 -5.70
CA VAL A 104 -2.09 -20.84 -6.89
C VAL A 104 -3.61 -20.91 -6.74
N ALA A 105 -4.25 -19.75 -6.62
CA ALA A 105 -5.69 -19.62 -6.49
C ALA A 105 -6.38 -19.68 -7.87
N HIS A 106 -5.76 -19.09 -8.89
CA HIS A 106 -6.16 -19.20 -10.30
C HIS A 106 -5.02 -18.80 -11.22
N PHE A 107 -5.03 -19.33 -12.44
CA PHE A 107 -4.10 -18.96 -13.50
C PHE A 107 -4.86 -18.72 -14.81
N ARG A 108 -4.50 -17.66 -15.54
CA ARG A 108 -5.07 -17.34 -16.85
C ARG A 108 -3.95 -16.91 -17.78
N GLY A 109 -3.67 -17.73 -18.78
CA GLY A 109 -2.78 -17.39 -19.89
C GLY A 109 -3.51 -16.53 -20.93
N TYR A 110 -2.81 -15.52 -21.45
CA TYR A 110 -3.17 -14.75 -22.63
C TYR A 110 -1.97 -14.73 -23.58
N PRO A 111 -2.15 -14.43 -24.88
CA PRO A 111 -1.05 -14.49 -25.86
C PRO A 111 0.19 -13.65 -25.51
N GLN A 112 0.03 -12.55 -24.77
CA GLN A 112 1.13 -11.64 -24.43
C GLN A 112 1.53 -11.65 -22.95
N GLN A 113 0.71 -12.25 -22.08
CA GLN A 113 0.90 -12.19 -20.63
C GLN A 113 0.10 -13.29 -19.95
N ALA A 114 0.48 -13.64 -18.72
CA ALA A 114 -0.36 -14.46 -17.85
C ALA A 114 -0.76 -13.68 -16.59
N HIS A 115 -1.89 -14.04 -16.01
CA HIS A 115 -2.33 -13.54 -14.70
C HIS A 115 -2.43 -14.70 -13.74
N CYS A 116 -1.69 -14.62 -12.64
CA CYS A 116 -1.69 -15.63 -11.58
C CYS A 116 -2.16 -15.00 -10.28
N GLY A 117 -3.29 -15.49 -9.77
CA GLY A 117 -3.72 -15.20 -8.40
C GLY A 117 -3.16 -16.23 -7.44
N PHE A 118 -2.73 -15.78 -6.26
CA PHE A 118 -2.18 -16.64 -5.21
C PHE A 118 -2.81 -16.30 -3.86
N SER A 119 -2.90 -17.29 -2.99
CA SER A 119 -3.23 -17.15 -1.56
C SER A 119 -2.03 -17.52 -0.71
N PHE A 120 -1.79 -16.81 0.38
CA PHE A 120 -0.69 -17.08 1.29
C PHE A 120 -1.03 -18.19 2.29
N ASN A 121 -0.02 -19.00 2.58
CA ASN A 121 -0.03 -20.00 3.64
C ASN A 121 1.01 -19.56 4.69
N PHE A 122 0.68 -18.57 5.53
CA PHE A 122 1.67 -18.03 6.46
C PHE A 122 2.17 -19.11 7.43
N PRO A 123 3.50 -19.37 7.50
CA PRO A 123 4.04 -20.42 8.37
C PRO A 123 3.96 -20.04 9.84
N ASP A 124 4.02 -18.74 10.14
CA ASP A 124 3.93 -18.18 11.47
C ASP A 124 3.42 -16.73 11.44
N PHE A 125 3.12 -16.18 12.61
CA PHE A 125 2.68 -14.79 12.75
C PHE A 125 3.78 -13.78 12.35
N LYS A 126 5.06 -14.13 12.45
CA LYS A 126 6.17 -13.23 12.12
C LYS A 126 6.23 -12.98 10.61
N ALA A 127 6.02 -14.00 9.80
CA ALA A 127 5.90 -13.92 8.35
C ALA A 127 4.64 -13.14 7.95
N GLN A 128 3.50 -13.44 8.59
CA GLN A 128 2.25 -12.70 8.39
C GLN A 128 2.43 -11.21 8.70
N LYS A 129 3.03 -10.88 9.85
CA LYS A 129 3.31 -9.50 10.25
C LYS A 129 4.23 -8.77 9.26
N ALA A 130 5.30 -9.42 8.81
CA ALA A 130 6.19 -8.83 7.82
C ALA A 130 5.46 -8.53 6.50
N TYR A 131 4.54 -9.41 6.09
CA TYR A 131 3.69 -9.18 4.94
C TYR A 131 2.69 -8.03 5.15
N LEU A 132 1.98 -8.01 6.28
CA LEU A 132 1.00 -6.95 6.59
C LEU A 132 1.66 -5.57 6.64
N GLN A 133 2.90 -5.49 7.13
CA GLN A 133 3.70 -4.26 7.08
C GLN A 133 3.96 -3.76 5.65
N LEU A 134 4.09 -4.68 4.68
CA LEU A 134 4.25 -4.34 3.26
C LEU A 134 2.89 -4.01 2.62
N LEU A 135 1.82 -4.67 3.04
CA LEU A 135 0.47 -4.40 2.56
C LEU A 135 -0.01 -3.01 2.97
N GLU A 136 0.31 -2.56 4.18
CA GLU A 136 -0.16 -1.28 4.73
C GLU A 136 0.09 -0.06 3.82
N PRO A 137 1.32 0.22 3.32
CA PRO A 137 1.52 1.33 2.38
C PRO A 137 0.69 1.19 1.09
N VAL A 138 0.51 -0.04 0.59
CA VAL A 138 -0.35 -0.29 -0.58
C VAL A 138 -1.79 0.04 -0.25
N ALA A 139 -2.28 -0.39 0.91
CA ALA A 139 -3.64 -0.12 1.37
C ALA A 139 -3.88 1.38 1.59
N ILE A 140 -2.95 2.10 2.23
CA ILE A 140 -2.98 3.55 2.41
C ILE A 140 -3.13 4.26 1.06
N GLY A 141 -2.23 4.00 0.10
CA GLY A 141 -2.25 4.70 -1.19
C GLY A 141 -3.47 4.33 -2.05
N ALA A 142 -3.80 3.04 -2.15
CA ALA A 142 -4.84 2.55 -3.05
C ALA A 142 -6.26 2.87 -2.58
N SER A 143 -6.44 3.14 -1.29
CA SER A 143 -7.77 3.39 -0.70
C SER A 143 -8.22 4.85 -0.74
N LEU A 144 -7.33 5.79 -1.06
CA LEU A 144 -7.65 7.21 -1.13
C LEU A 144 -8.68 7.51 -2.22
N ASN A 145 -9.84 8.00 -1.79
CA ASN A 145 -10.93 8.42 -2.66
C ASN A 145 -11.46 9.78 -2.21
N ALA A 146 -11.92 10.60 -3.17
CA ALA A 146 -12.46 11.91 -2.87
C ALA A 146 -13.64 11.80 -1.89
N ALA A 147 -13.62 12.62 -0.84
CA ALA A 147 -14.78 12.78 0.02
C ALA A 147 -15.94 13.39 -0.79
N PRO A 148 -17.20 12.99 -0.55
CA PRO A 148 -18.36 13.61 -1.20
C PRO A 148 -18.59 15.07 -0.75
N THR A 149 -17.77 15.61 0.13
CA THR A 149 -17.88 16.98 0.63
C THR A 149 -17.33 18.00 -0.37
N LYS A 150 -18.09 19.08 -0.57
CA LYS A 150 -17.63 20.23 -1.35
C LYS A 150 -16.33 20.79 -0.74
N PRO A 151 -15.40 21.28 -1.57
CA PRO A 151 -14.18 21.92 -1.09
C PRO A 151 -14.51 22.97 -0.03
N ILE A 152 -13.83 22.91 1.11
CA ILE A 152 -14.06 23.82 2.21
C ILE A 152 -13.12 25.01 1.99
N LYS A 153 -13.69 26.22 1.91
CA LYS A 153 -12.90 27.46 1.92
C LYS A 153 -12.52 27.73 3.38
N HIS A 154 -11.23 27.77 3.67
CA HIS A 154 -10.77 28.19 5.00
C HIS A 154 -10.77 29.73 5.03
N GLU A 155 -11.66 30.33 5.81
CA GLU A 155 -11.83 31.79 5.89
C GLU A 155 -10.54 32.52 6.32
N ALA A 156 -9.68 31.85 7.11
CA ALA A 156 -8.43 32.42 7.61
C ALA A 156 -7.25 32.39 6.62
N THR A 157 -7.27 31.51 5.60
CA THR A 157 -6.12 31.32 4.69
C THR A 157 -6.46 31.58 3.22
N GLU A 158 -7.74 31.82 2.90
CA GLU A 158 -8.30 31.86 1.54
C GLU A 158 -8.09 30.59 0.70
N LEU A 159 -7.36 29.59 1.17
CA LEU A 159 -7.06 28.36 0.43
C LEU A 159 -8.30 27.47 0.29
N ARG A 160 -8.38 26.80 -0.86
CA ARG A 160 -9.39 25.77 -1.14
C ARG A 160 -8.84 24.41 -0.73
N SER A 161 -9.48 23.75 0.24
CA SER A 161 -9.09 22.39 0.63
C SER A 161 -9.89 21.33 -0.13
N THR A 162 -9.23 20.23 -0.48
CA THR A 162 -9.87 19.01 -0.99
C THR A 162 -9.41 17.84 -0.12
N VAL A 163 -10.35 17.06 0.39
CA VAL A 163 -10.07 15.97 1.32
C VAL A 163 -10.36 14.63 0.65
N PHE A 164 -9.43 13.69 0.78
CA PHE A 164 -9.57 12.30 0.37
C PHE A 164 -9.51 11.42 1.62
N HIS A 165 -10.43 10.47 1.72
CA HIS A 165 -10.45 9.49 2.79
C HIS A 165 -9.99 8.12 2.28
N GLY A 166 -9.32 7.38 3.13
CA GLY A 166 -8.86 6.03 2.86
C GLY A 166 -9.05 5.08 4.03
N HIS A 167 -8.35 3.96 3.95
CA HIS A 167 -8.32 2.89 4.94
C HIS A 167 -7.71 3.36 6.28
N ALA A 168 -8.10 2.73 7.41
CA ALA A 168 -7.49 2.92 8.73
C ALA A 168 -7.26 4.39 9.14
N SER A 169 -8.28 5.24 8.99
CA SER A 169 -8.23 6.68 9.32
C SER A 169 -7.24 7.50 8.48
N THR A 170 -6.83 6.97 7.33
CA THR A 170 -6.02 7.69 6.34
C THR A 170 -6.80 8.87 5.79
N ILE A 171 -6.18 10.06 5.82
CA ILE A 171 -6.76 11.27 5.26
C ILE A 171 -5.66 12.01 4.50
N LEU A 172 -5.95 12.37 3.25
CA LEU A 172 -5.14 13.31 2.49
C LEU A 172 -5.91 14.61 2.33
N THR A 173 -5.34 15.71 2.82
CA THR A 173 -5.84 17.06 2.56
C THR A 173 -4.90 17.74 1.57
N ILE A 174 -5.45 18.31 0.51
CA ILE A 174 -4.71 19.16 -0.44
C ILE A 174 -5.23 20.58 -0.32
N TRP A 175 -4.34 21.53 -0.06
CA TRP A 175 -4.65 22.95 -0.08
C TRP A 175 -4.20 23.57 -1.41
N ARG A 176 -5.09 24.32 -2.05
CA ARG A 176 -4.83 24.99 -3.32
C ARG A 176 -5.07 26.49 -3.25
N GLN A 177 -4.27 27.25 -3.99
CA GLN A 177 -4.56 28.66 -4.23
C GLN A 177 -5.82 28.79 -5.11
N PRO A 178 -6.80 29.64 -4.74
CA PRO A 178 -8.05 29.78 -5.50
C PRO A 178 -7.88 30.28 -6.93
N SER A 179 -6.92 31.18 -7.16
CA SER A 179 -6.70 31.85 -8.45
C SER A 179 -6.02 30.96 -9.48
N SER A 180 -4.99 30.22 -9.08
CA SER A 180 -4.15 29.41 -9.96
C SER A 180 -4.51 27.92 -9.93
N ASN A 181 -5.29 27.48 -8.93
CA ASN A 181 -5.56 26.08 -8.60
C ASN A 181 -4.27 25.25 -8.37
N GLN A 182 -3.12 25.92 -8.13
CA GLN A 182 -1.86 25.25 -7.81
C GLN A 182 -1.91 24.68 -6.39
N ILE A 183 -1.22 23.55 -6.19
CA ILE A 183 -1.07 22.92 -4.88
C ILE A 183 -0.13 23.79 -4.04
N HIS A 184 -0.69 24.40 -3.00
CA HIS A 184 0.06 25.20 -2.03
C HIS A 184 0.58 24.33 -0.89
N GLY A 185 -0.05 23.19 -0.62
CA GLY A 185 0.40 22.27 0.42
C GLY A 185 -0.46 21.02 0.53
N PHE A 186 -0.02 20.12 1.38
CA PHE A 186 -0.74 18.91 1.71
C PHE A 186 -0.53 18.47 3.16
N ASP A 187 -1.44 17.63 3.62
CA ASP A 187 -1.33 16.87 4.86
C ASP A 187 -1.81 15.44 4.58
N LEU A 188 -0.90 14.48 4.65
CA LEU A 188 -1.20 13.06 4.51
C LEU A 188 -1.06 12.38 5.88
N ARG A 189 -2.19 12.13 6.52
CA ARG A 189 -2.28 11.36 7.75
C ARG A 189 -2.45 9.87 7.42
N MET A 190 -1.57 9.04 7.95
CA MET A 190 -1.52 7.58 7.81
C MET A 190 -1.72 6.96 9.19
N ASN A 191 -2.98 6.89 9.64
CA ASN A 191 -3.38 6.44 10.96
C ASN A 191 -2.83 7.33 12.11
N THR A 192 -1.86 6.83 12.88
CA THR A 192 -1.28 7.49 14.07
C THR A 192 -0.08 8.38 13.76
N CYS A 193 0.23 8.61 12.49
CA CYS A 193 1.31 9.48 12.04
C CYS A 193 0.92 10.22 10.76
N GLY A 194 1.71 11.19 10.35
CA GLY A 194 1.48 11.89 9.09
C GLY A 194 2.67 12.69 8.61
N VAL A 195 2.55 13.14 7.36
CA VAL A 195 3.50 14.01 6.68
C VAL A 195 2.75 15.23 6.17
N ARG A 196 3.26 16.42 6.52
CA ARG A 196 2.71 17.70 6.09
C ARG A 196 3.77 18.53 5.38
N TRP A 197 3.30 19.31 4.43
CA TRP A 197 4.13 20.31 3.76
C TRP A 197 3.27 21.45 3.23
N ASN A 198 3.83 22.64 3.20
CA ASN A 198 3.29 23.77 2.45
C ASN A 198 4.42 24.58 1.80
N GLU A 199 4.05 25.36 0.79
CA GLU A 199 4.91 26.32 0.13
C GLU A 199 5.59 27.23 1.18
N GLY A 200 6.89 27.45 1.00
CA GLY A 200 7.75 28.15 1.96
C GLY A 200 8.43 27.26 3.01
N MET A 201 8.02 25.99 3.15
CA MET A 201 8.73 25.07 4.05
C MET A 201 9.97 24.45 3.37
N PRO A 202 11.12 24.40 4.05
CA PRO A 202 12.35 23.81 3.51
C PRO A 202 12.31 22.27 3.48
N SER A 203 11.45 21.65 4.27
CA SER A 203 11.33 20.19 4.37
C SER A 203 9.93 19.76 4.83
N PHE A 204 9.65 18.46 4.79
CA PHE A 204 8.41 17.91 5.30
C PHE A 204 8.39 17.90 6.83
N ASP A 205 7.28 18.34 7.40
CA ASP A 205 6.97 18.09 8.81
C ASP A 205 6.44 16.67 8.95
N ILE A 206 7.07 15.90 9.83
CA ILE A 206 6.66 14.53 10.16
C ILE A 206 6.18 14.53 11.60
N TYR A 207 5.01 13.94 11.85
CA TYR A 207 4.37 14.01 13.15
C TYR A 207 3.68 12.70 13.54
N GLY A 208 3.53 12.49 14.85
CA GLY A 208 2.65 11.49 15.43
C GLY A 208 1.29 12.09 15.81
N VAL A 209 0.30 11.23 16.02
CA VAL A 209 -1.06 11.59 16.42
C VAL A 209 -1.42 10.78 17.67
N THR A 210 -1.57 11.47 18.80
CA THR A 210 -1.78 10.83 20.11
C THR A 210 -3.23 10.39 20.36
N GLN A 211 -4.19 10.92 19.59
CA GLN A 211 -5.59 10.46 19.59
C GLN A 211 -6.17 10.53 18.17
N PRO A 212 -6.69 9.43 17.61
CA PRO A 212 -7.54 9.51 16.43
C PRO A 212 -8.82 10.29 16.81
N PRO A 213 -9.39 11.10 15.91
CA PRO A 213 -10.60 11.83 16.23
C PRO A 213 -11.70 10.84 16.61
N THR A 214 -12.18 10.92 17.85
CA THR A 214 -13.35 10.18 18.32
C THR A 214 -14.51 10.51 17.37
N PRO A 215 -15.24 9.52 16.82
CA PRO A 215 -16.42 9.79 16.02
C PRO A 215 -17.53 10.32 16.94
N LEU A 216 -17.48 11.61 17.26
CA LEU A 216 -18.61 12.32 17.86
C LEU A 216 -19.71 12.41 16.80
N GLY A 217 -20.89 11.91 17.16
CA GLY A 217 -21.96 11.58 16.23
C GLY A 217 -22.25 12.66 15.19
N LYS A 218 -22.23 12.26 13.91
CA LYS A 218 -22.78 12.85 12.66
C LYS A 218 -22.81 14.39 12.43
N LYS A 219 -22.40 15.27 13.36
CA LYS A 219 -22.56 16.73 13.21
C LYS A 219 -21.43 17.59 13.80
N SER A 220 -20.44 17.04 14.50
CA SER A 220 -19.30 17.83 14.98
C SER A 220 -18.08 17.63 14.08
N VAL A 221 -17.46 18.74 13.66
CA VAL A 221 -16.10 18.72 13.11
C VAL A 221 -15.20 18.01 14.13
N PRO A 222 -14.48 16.94 13.75
CA PRO A 222 -13.59 16.25 14.68
C PRO A 222 -12.58 17.24 15.27
N PRO A 223 -12.24 17.14 16.57
CA PRO A 223 -11.22 18.00 17.16
C PRO A 223 -9.91 17.88 16.36
N PRO A 224 -9.14 18.98 16.24
CA PRO A 224 -7.86 18.94 15.54
C PRO A 224 -6.98 17.87 16.20
N PRO A 225 -6.26 17.05 15.40
CA PRO A 225 -5.39 16.03 15.96
C PRO A 225 -4.34 16.69 16.86
N ILE A 226 -4.09 16.08 18.03
CA ILE A 226 -2.97 16.46 18.88
C ILE A 226 -1.72 15.87 18.24
N PHE A 227 -0.85 16.75 17.74
CA PHE A 227 0.42 16.35 17.17
C PHE A 227 1.42 16.05 18.28
N SER A 228 2.11 14.93 18.15
CA SER A 228 3.22 14.55 19.03
C SER A 228 4.52 14.53 18.25
N LYS A 229 5.60 15.00 18.87
CA LYS A 229 6.95 14.83 18.33
C LYS A 229 7.31 13.34 18.31
N LEU A 230 7.90 12.89 17.21
CA LEU A 230 8.39 11.52 17.07
C LEU A 230 9.88 11.46 17.42
N SER A 231 10.37 10.27 17.76
CA SER A 231 11.81 10.02 17.77
C SER A 231 12.35 9.96 16.34
N ASP A 232 13.63 10.29 16.13
CA ASP A 232 14.26 10.26 14.79
C ASP A 232 14.04 8.94 14.05
N ALA A 233 14.09 7.82 14.79
CA ALA A 233 13.87 6.50 14.22
C ALA A 233 12.40 6.19 13.88
N GLN A 234 11.44 6.86 14.54
CA GLN A 234 10.04 6.83 14.12
C GLN A 234 9.82 7.72 12.89
N GLU A 235 10.44 8.91 12.85
CA GLU A 235 10.34 9.80 11.68
C GLU A 235 10.89 9.15 10.41
N GLU A 236 12.01 8.43 10.50
CA GLU A 236 12.55 7.65 9.39
C GLU A 236 11.56 6.59 8.90
N GLU A 237 10.92 5.85 9.82
CA GLU A 237 9.89 4.88 9.49
C GLU A 237 8.66 5.54 8.85
N VAL A 238 8.22 6.72 9.32
CA VAL A 238 7.08 7.43 8.73
C VAL A 238 7.42 7.95 7.33
N ARG A 239 8.64 8.47 7.13
CA ARG A 239 9.13 8.87 5.81
C ARG A 239 9.14 7.68 4.85
N TRP A 240 9.60 6.52 5.33
CA TRP A 240 9.59 5.29 4.54
C TRP A 240 8.16 4.86 4.17
N LEU A 241 7.23 4.91 5.13
CA LEU A 241 5.81 4.61 4.90
C LEU A 241 5.21 5.53 3.83
N PHE A 242 5.48 6.84 3.93
CA PHE A 242 5.08 7.84 2.96
C PHE A 242 5.57 7.50 1.55
N CYS A 243 6.89 7.29 1.39
CA CYS A 243 7.49 6.96 0.09
C CYS A 243 6.95 5.67 -0.52
N LEU A 244 6.58 4.67 0.30
CA LEU A 244 5.97 3.43 -0.17
C LEU A 244 4.47 3.57 -0.49
N ALA A 245 3.76 4.48 0.17
CA ALA A 245 2.33 4.68 -0.05
C ALA A 245 2.03 5.48 -1.33
N ILE A 246 2.81 6.54 -1.60
CA ILE A 246 2.61 7.44 -2.75
C ILE A 246 2.47 6.70 -4.10
N PRO A 247 3.34 5.74 -4.47
CA PRO A 247 3.23 5.02 -5.74
C PRO A 247 1.90 4.30 -5.94
N ASN A 248 1.22 3.94 -4.85
CA ASN A 248 -0.03 3.17 -4.88
C ASN A 248 -1.29 4.05 -4.97
N MET A 249 -1.15 5.38 -5.08
CA MET A 249 -2.31 6.27 -5.24
C MET A 249 -3.17 5.90 -6.45
N GLY A 250 -4.41 5.51 -6.16
CA GLY A 250 -5.38 5.08 -7.17
C GLY A 250 -6.01 6.25 -7.95
N LYS A 251 -6.88 5.92 -8.91
CA LYS A 251 -7.60 6.90 -9.73
C LYS A 251 -8.62 7.76 -8.95
N GLY A 252 -8.92 7.40 -7.70
CA GLY A 252 -9.69 8.22 -6.78
C GLY A 252 -8.98 9.54 -6.40
N VAL A 253 -7.66 9.60 -6.61
CA VAL A 253 -6.86 10.82 -6.51
C VAL A 253 -6.57 11.36 -7.92
N PRO A 254 -6.88 12.65 -8.19
CA PRO A 254 -6.64 13.28 -9.48
C PRO A 254 -5.20 13.15 -9.97
N ALA A 255 -5.02 13.05 -11.30
CA ALA A 255 -3.72 12.77 -11.92
C ALA A 255 -2.65 13.84 -11.62
N GLU A 256 -3.06 15.10 -11.50
CA GLU A 256 -2.17 16.21 -11.15
C GLU A 256 -1.65 16.11 -9.72
N VAL A 257 -2.49 15.66 -8.77
CA VAL A 257 -2.07 15.41 -7.38
C VAL A 257 -1.11 14.22 -7.33
N ARG A 258 -1.41 13.14 -8.05
CA ARG A 258 -0.52 11.97 -8.12
C ARG A 258 0.84 12.34 -8.73
N SER A 259 0.85 13.15 -9.78
CA SER A 259 2.08 13.64 -10.42
C SER A 259 2.88 14.54 -9.49
N PHE A 260 2.23 15.43 -8.74
CA PHE A 260 2.87 16.26 -7.71
C PHE A 260 3.60 15.40 -6.68
N PHE A 261 2.94 14.39 -6.11
CA PHE A 261 3.58 13.49 -5.15
C PHE A 261 4.70 12.64 -5.76
N SER A 262 4.54 12.16 -7.00
CA SER A 262 5.61 11.39 -7.67
C SER A 262 6.89 12.20 -7.83
N LYS A 263 6.79 13.52 -8.05
CA LYS A 263 7.97 14.42 -8.11
C LYS A 263 8.58 14.70 -6.73
N LEU A 264 7.77 14.66 -5.67
CA LEU A 264 8.24 14.89 -4.30
C LEU A 264 9.05 13.72 -3.73
N ILE A 265 8.82 12.50 -4.22
CA ILE A 265 9.49 11.28 -3.73
C ILE A 265 10.54 10.71 -4.72
N ALA A 266 10.71 11.36 -5.87
CA ALA A 266 11.73 11.01 -6.87
C ALA A 266 13.11 11.49 -6.43
#